data_AF-A0A1B8EIF3-F1
#
_entry.id   AF-A0A1B8EIF3-F1
#
_cell.length_a   1.000
_cell.length_b   1.000
_cell.length_c   1.000
_cell.angle_alpha   90.00
_cell.angle_beta   90.00
_cell.angle_gamma   90.00
#
_symmetry.space_group_name_H-M   'P 1'
#
loop_
_entity.id
_entity.type
_entity.pdbx_description
1 polymer ?
#
loop_
_entity_poly.entity_id
_entity_poly.type
_entity_poly.pdbx_seq_one_letter_code
_entity_poly.pdbx_strand_id
1 'polypeptide(L)'
;MSAEKFRTDVESGEVPVDCHDRVLQIAYIYSDEGLWDGNGVFDVLDKLHARGWSFGQGDLKFNRTLDIFYLAQIAAGTYRSIDQTDVDFPSADDFDTFYAQHHQLLNQDAWRQYYSPTFLGQATSARFYRLPDLQDLPDSSGPLGEPRQKGIGHFTKLPRWAYNAARTPRRSPTLSVATITEIALSTLQQTTLRLQKDHPSVQPYSVTQASFWLKHMKIDFPGPFTNKQRYRLNGFDVFVAQGGFDIWAWAAHYSPKLWDSMEARIAPLEPDLDGTLKSEVMWCGMPDGFYVEGAAKRRGWEPEVGGEEEIQFLAAVAVKETGSIEMSNLDYGMRSHMLLGVIRAAFETEREKHVEDLKRRIVEADSYDESKVEQWIREAWMVIEPCVENLEVWPATIEDRSGLLRHILIDNGQLFGRWKLSATSKEFDFQLKPKE
;
A
#
# COMPACT_ATOMS: atom_id res chain seq x y z
N MET A 1 27.76 9.32 25.00
CA MET A 1 26.70 8.92 25.95
C MET A 1 26.26 7.54 25.49
N SER A 2 26.09 6.55 26.37
CA SER A 2 25.58 5.24 25.93
C SER A 2 24.12 5.36 25.49
N ALA A 3 23.69 4.49 24.58
CA ALA A 3 22.33 4.42 24.09
C ALA A 3 21.32 4.16 25.21
N GLU A 4 21.65 3.29 26.17
CA GLU A 4 20.79 3.02 27.33
C GLU A 4 20.60 4.26 28.20
N LYS A 5 21.68 5.02 28.43
CA LYS A 5 21.60 6.28 29.15
C LYS A 5 20.76 7.29 28.38
N PHE A 6 21.03 7.47 27.08
CA PHE A 6 20.23 8.37 26.24
C PHE A 6 18.74 8.00 26.26
N ARG A 7 18.39 6.73 26.09
CA ARG A 7 17.02 6.21 26.17
C ARG A 7 16.37 6.58 27.52
N THR A 8 17.05 6.31 28.62
CA THR A 8 16.55 6.62 29.97
C THR A 8 16.34 8.12 30.18
N ASP A 9 17.29 8.94 29.73
CA ASP A 9 17.24 10.39 29.87
C ASP A 9 16.10 10.99 29.01
N VAL A 10 15.84 10.48 27.79
CA VAL A 10 14.70 10.94 26.98
C VAL A 10 13.36 10.43 27.50
N GLU A 11 13.29 9.20 28.00
CA GLU A 11 12.04 8.63 28.54
C GLU A 11 11.62 9.28 29.87
N SER A 12 12.59 9.72 30.67
CA SER A 12 12.35 10.47 31.91
C SER A 12 12.07 11.96 31.66
N GLY A 13 12.29 12.45 30.44
CA GLY A 13 12.12 13.86 30.07
C GLY A 13 13.31 14.75 30.46
N GLU A 14 14.43 14.19 30.91
CA GLU A 14 15.68 14.94 31.15
C GLU A 14 16.27 15.49 29.85
N VAL A 15 16.14 14.74 28.75
CA VAL A 15 16.54 15.17 27.41
C VAL A 15 15.29 15.32 26.53
N PRO A 16 15.00 16.52 25.99
CA PRO A 16 13.88 16.70 25.08
C PRO A 16 14.14 16.07 23.72
N VAL A 17 13.08 15.53 23.12
CA VAL A 17 13.06 15.02 21.74
C VAL A 17 12.34 16.07 20.86
N ASP A 18 13.07 17.10 20.47
CA ASP A 18 12.54 18.32 19.83
C ASP A 18 13.01 18.52 18.38
N CYS A 19 13.89 17.65 17.87
CA CYS A 19 14.40 17.71 16.51
C CYS A 19 14.45 16.33 15.84
N HIS A 20 14.57 16.35 14.51
CA HIS A 20 14.63 15.15 13.67
C HIS A 20 15.70 14.16 14.14
N ASP A 21 16.92 14.65 14.39
CA ASP A 21 18.06 13.80 14.76
C ASP A 21 17.83 13.08 16.11
N ARG A 22 17.11 13.71 17.05
CA ARG A 22 16.77 13.08 18.33
C ARG A 22 15.68 12.04 18.19
N VAL A 23 14.66 12.29 17.36
CA VAL A 23 13.63 11.28 17.02
C VAL A 23 14.30 10.09 16.33
N LEU A 24 15.23 10.36 15.41
CA LEU A 24 15.97 9.34 14.68
C LEU A 24 16.85 8.50 15.62
N GLN A 25 17.56 9.14 16.55
CA GLN A 25 18.40 8.44 17.52
C GLN A 25 17.60 7.50 18.41
N ILE A 26 16.47 7.96 18.97
CA ILE A 26 15.63 7.10 19.81
C ILE A 26 14.93 6.00 19.01
N ALA A 27 14.53 6.29 17.76
CA ALA A 27 13.96 5.29 16.85
C ALA A 27 14.97 4.19 16.47
N TYR A 28 16.24 4.56 16.24
CA TYR A 28 17.33 3.62 16.01
C TYR A 28 17.54 2.72 17.24
N ILE A 29 17.59 3.30 18.44
CA ILE A 29 17.75 2.53 19.68
C ILE A 29 16.57 1.57 19.90
N TYR A 30 15.33 2.00 19.65
CA TYR A 30 14.17 1.10 19.69
C TYR A 30 14.17 0.02 18.61
N SER A 31 15.00 0.17 17.58
CA SER A 31 15.19 -0.81 16.52
C SER A 31 16.33 -1.81 16.82
N ASP A 32 17.24 -1.49 17.76
CA ASP A 32 18.48 -2.23 18.05
C ASP A 32 18.29 -3.50 18.90
N GLU A 33 17.26 -3.59 19.74
CA GLU A 33 17.15 -4.61 20.80
C GLU A 33 17.00 -6.09 20.34
N GLY A 34 17.23 -6.44 19.06
CA GLY A 34 17.09 -7.80 18.51
C GLY A 34 16.19 -7.89 17.27
N LEU A 35 16.01 -6.77 16.56
CA LEU A 35 15.34 -6.63 15.26
C LEU A 35 14.00 -7.35 15.09
N TRP A 36 13.15 -7.19 16.10
CA TRP A 36 11.68 -7.30 16.03
C TRP A 36 11.11 -8.68 16.41
N ASP A 37 10.90 -8.87 17.71
CA ASP A 37 9.83 -9.74 18.18
C ASP A 37 8.50 -9.00 17.99
N GLY A 38 7.70 -9.40 16.98
CA GLY A 38 6.40 -8.79 16.70
C GLY A 38 6.25 -8.25 15.27
N ASN A 39 5.68 -7.05 15.14
CA ASN A 39 5.26 -6.41 13.89
C ASN A 39 6.31 -5.43 13.30
N GLY A 40 7.50 -5.31 13.88
CA GLY A 40 8.62 -4.57 13.28
C GLY A 40 8.50 -3.05 13.35
N VAL A 41 8.65 -2.38 12.21
CA VAL A 41 8.53 -0.91 12.11
C VAL A 41 7.25 -0.38 12.75
N PHE A 42 6.17 -1.16 12.74
CA PHE A 42 4.91 -0.78 13.37
C PHE A 42 5.00 -0.72 14.90
N ASP A 43 5.69 -1.64 15.56
CA ASP A 43 5.84 -1.63 17.01
C ASP A 43 6.73 -0.47 17.47
N VAL A 44 7.76 -0.14 16.68
CA VAL A 44 8.63 1.03 16.96
C VAL A 44 7.83 2.31 16.84
N LEU A 45 7.01 2.46 15.79
CA LEU A 45 6.12 3.60 15.63
C LEU A 45 5.24 3.80 16.87
N ASP A 46 4.67 2.72 17.39
CA ASP A 46 3.80 2.77 18.57
C ASP A 46 4.53 3.27 19.82
N LYS A 47 5.78 2.82 20.03
CA LYS A 47 6.62 3.30 21.13
C LYS A 47 6.90 4.80 21.03
N LEU A 48 7.10 5.32 19.81
CA LEU A 48 7.32 6.74 19.54
C LEU A 48 6.04 7.56 19.77
N HIS A 49 4.93 7.15 19.16
CA HIS A 49 3.64 7.84 19.23
C HIS A 49 3.09 7.89 20.65
N ALA A 50 3.26 6.82 21.45
CA ALA A 50 2.86 6.79 22.86
C ALA A 50 3.56 7.85 23.72
N ARG A 51 4.73 8.34 23.29
CA ARG A 51 5.52 9.39 23.94
C ARG A 51 5.39 10.76 23.26
N GLY A 52 4.53 10.85 22.24
CA GLY A 52 4.29 12.09 21.50
C GLY A 52 5.39 12.44 20.49
N TRP A 53 6.22 11.49 20.10
CA TRP A 53 7.33 11.68 19.16
C TRP A 53 6.92 11.28 17.73
N SER A 54 7.34 12.08 16.76
CA SER A 54 7.07 11.88 15.32
C SER A 54 8.17 12.54 14.50
N PHE A 55 8.48 11.97 13.33
CA PHE A 55 9.37 12.58 12.35
C PHE A 55 8.68 13.74 11.61
N GLY A 56 7.35 13.66 11.49
CA GLY A 56 6.55 14.72 10.88
C GLY A 56 6.46 15.98 11.75
N GLN A 57 6.39 17.13 11.08
CA GLN A 57 6.19 18.45 11.69
C GLN A 57 4.94 19.13 11.13
N GLY A 58 4.36 20.06 11.89
CA GLY A 58 3.15 20.78 11.49
C GLY A 58 1.99 19.83 11.16
N ASP A 59 1.41 19.97 9.98
CA ASP A 59 0.30 19.14 9.51
C ASP A 59 0.67 17.66 9.33
N LEU A 60 1.96 17.35 9.17
CA LEU A 60 2.48 15.99 9.02
C LEU A 60 2.84 15.34 10.35
N LYS A 61 2.71 16.04 11.49
CA LYS A 61 2.97 15.44 12.80
C LYS A 61 2.05 14.24 13.03
N PHE A 62 2.61 13.12 13.45
CA PHE A 62 1.96 11.81 13.59
C PHE A 62 1.42 11.22 12.29
N ASN A 63 1.98 11.61 11.14
CA ASN A 63 1.65 10.98 9.88
C ASN A 63 2.26 9.58 9.81
N ARG A 64 1.41 8.56 9.90
CA ARG A 64 1.82 7.14 9.93
C ARG A 64 2.68 6.75 8.73
N THR A 65 2.35 7.23 7.54
CA THR A 65 3.15 6.96 6.34
C THR A 65 4.55 7.53 6.45
N LEU A 66 4.68 8.80 6.84
CA LEU A 66 5.98 9.47 6.97
C LEU A 66 6.83 8.86 8.08
N ASP A 67 6.22 8.56 9.23
CA ASP A 67 6.96 8.03 10.37
C ASP A 67 7.46 6.60 10.08
N ILE A 68 6.63 5.73 9.50
CA ILE A 68 7.05 4.38 9.09
C ILE A 68 8.07 4.44 7.97
N PHE A 69 8.00 5.42 7.05
CA PHE A 69 9.03 5.60 6.04
C PHE A 69 10.42 5.70 6.67
N TYR A 70 10.61 6.57 7.68
CA TYR A 70 11.91 6.69 8.35
C TYR A 70 12.32 5.42 9.09
N LEU A 71 11.39 4.70 9.70
CA LEU A 71 11.66 3.41 10.32
C LEU A 71 12.08 2.34 9.29
N ALA A 72 11.47 2.36 8.10
CA ALA A 72 11.88 1.51 6.98
C ALA A 72 13.28 1.89 6.45
N GLN A 73 13.64 3.18 6.47
CA GLN A 73 15.01 3.64 6.14
C GLN A 73 16.04 3.15 7.16
N ILE A 74 15.72 3.19 8.46
CA ILE A 74 16.58 2.63 9.52
C ILE A 74 16.78 1.14 9.24
N ALA A 75 15.70 0.40 9.00
CA ALA A 75 15.80 -1.03 8.67
C ALA A 75 16.68 -1.28 7.44
N ALA A 76 16.51 -0.52 6.36
CA ALA A 76 17.34 -0.62 5.16
C ALA A 76 18.83 -0.37 5.49
N GLY A 77 19.14 0.69 6.24
CA GLY A 77 20.50 0.99 6.70
C GLY A 77 21.10 -0.15 7.53
N THR A 78 20.34 -0.71 8.48
CA THR A 78 20.78 -1.80 9.34
C THR A 78 21.18 -3.02 8.52
N TYR A 79 20.35 -3.43 7.56
CA TYR A 79 20.66 -4.59 6.72
C TYR A 79 21.84 -4.34 5.76
N ARG A 80 21.96 -3.13 5.21
CA ARG A 80 23.13 -2.76 4.40
C ARG A 80 24.44 -2.84 5.20
N SER A 81 24.42 -2.51 6.49
CA SER A 81 25.61 -2.61 7.34
C SER A 81 26.00 -4.06 7.63
N ILE A 82 25.05 -4.98 7.74
CA ILE A 82 25.32 -6.43 7.91
C ILE A 82 25.93 -7.02 6.65
N ASP A 83 25.36 -6.73 5.47
CA ASP A 83 25.83 -7.32 4.21
C ASP A 83 27.22 -6.78 3.79
N GLN A 84 27.66 -5.65 4.37
CA GLN A 84 28.94 -4.99 4.08
C GLN A 84 30.05 -5.28 5.09
N THR A 85 29.75 -5.87 6.25
CA THR A 85 30.73 -6.09 7.32
C THR A 85 30.64 -7.52 7.87
N ASP A 86 31.78 -8.14 8.22
CA ASP A 86 31.82 -9.45 8.90
C ASP A 86 31.34 -9.37 10.38
N VAL A 87 30.62 -8.32 10.75
CA VAL A 87 30.21 -7.99 12.12
C VAL A 87 28.74 -8.35 12.32
N ASP A 88 28.39 -8.76 13.55
CA ASP A 88 26.99 -8.85 13.98
C ASP A 88 26.27 -7.49 13.84
N PHE A 89 24.94 -7.50 13.93
CA PHE A 89 24.08 -6.32 13.79
C PHE A 89 24.66 -5.03 14.43
N PRO A 90 24.52 -3.86 13.77
CA PRO A 90 24.97 -2.58 14.34
C PRO A 90 24.40 -2.41 15.75
N SER A 91 25.22 -1.98 16.72
CA SER A 91 24.77 -1.79 18.10
C SER A 91 24.01 -0.47 18.28
N ALA A 92 23.17 -0.35 19.30
CA ALA A 92 22.49 0.90 19.65
C ALA A 92 23.49 2.03 19.93
N ASP A 93 24.68 1.69 20.42
CA ASP A 93 25.75 2.66 20.70
C ASP A 93 26.40 3.21 19.41
N ASP A 94 26.20 2.56 18.25
CA ASP A 94 26.82 2.92 16.97
C ASP A 94 26.05 3.99 16.17
N PHE A 95 25.05 4.64 16.78
CA PHE A 95 24.16 5.58 16.08
C PHE A 95 24.90 6.64 15.25
N ASP A 96 25.95 7.27 15.80
CA ASP A 96 26.66 8.35 15.11
C ASP A 96 27.37 7.84 13.83
N THR A 97 27.97 6.64 13.91
CA THR A 97 28.60 5.98 12.75
C THR A 97 27.54 5.54 11.75
N PHE A 98 26.44 4.94 12.21
CA PHE A 98 25.32 4.52 11.39
C PHE A 98 24.70 5.70 10.63
N TYR A 99 24.45 6.81 11.31
CA TYR A 99 23.89 8.03 10.73
C TYR A 99 24.82 8.64 9.69
N ALA A 100 26.13 8.71 9.97
CA ALA A 100 27.09 9.22 9.01
C ALA A 100 27.16 8.38 7.72
N GLN A 101 27.09 7.05 7.84
CA GLN A 101 27.09 6.13 6.69
C GLN A 101 25.81 6.22 5.86
N HIS A 102 24.65 6.33 6.52
CA HIS A 102 23.33 6.27 5.87
C HIS A 102 22.61 7.62 5.80
N HIS A 103 23.34 8.73 5.92
CA HIS A 103 22.79 10.10 5.98
C HIS A 103 21.81 10.39 4.83
N GLN A 104 22.09 9.91 3.61
CA GLN A 104 21.20 10.14 2.45
C GLN A 104 19.80 9.54 2.65
N LEU A 105 19.69 8.42 3.36
CA LEU A 105 18.43 7.78 3.70
C LEU A 105 17.72 8.46 4.88
N LEU A 106 18.50 8.96 5.84
CA LEU A 106 17.99 9.30 7.17
C LEU A 106 17.82 10.80 7.44
N ASN A 107 18.29 11.67 6.54
CA ASN A 107 18.15 13.11 6.73
C ASN A 107 16.68 13.57 6.73
N GLN A 108 16.41 14.72 7.35
CA GLN A 108 15.06 15.28 7.52
C GLN A 108 14.30 15.52 6.21
N ASP A 109 15.00 15.72 5.09
CA ASP A 109 14.38 15.96 3.78
C ASP A 109 14.39 14.72 2.87
N ALA A 110 14.88 13.57 3.34
CA ALA A 110 15.01 12.35 2.55
C ALA A 110 13.66 11.92 1.93
N TRP A 111 12.56 12.05 2.70
CA TRP A 111 11.23 11.67 2.27
C TRP A 111 10.77 12.40 0.99
N ARG A 112 11.28 13.60 0.70
CA ARG A 112 10.88 14.41 -0.46
C ARG A 112 11.25 13.78 -1.80
N GLN A 113 12.18 12.84 -1.80
CA GLN A 113 12.54 12.08 -3.00
C GLN A 113 11.55 10.93 -3.28
N TYR A 114 10.83 10.49 -2.25
CA TYR A 114 9.97 9.31 -2.28
C TYR A 114 8.49 9.66 -2.29
N TYR A 115 8.10 10.72 -1.59
CA TYR A 115 6.70 11.14 -1.49
C TYR A 115 6.45 12.55 -2.02
N SER A 116 5.31 12.71 -2.70
CA SER A 116 4.76 14.05 -2.94
C SER A 116 4.12 14.62 -1.66
N PRO A 117 4.22 15.95 -1.42
CA PRO A 117 3.54 16.58 -0.30
C PRO A 117 2.01 16.39 -0.34
N THR A 118 1.43 16.42 -1.54
CA THR A 118 -0.01 16.19 -1.74
C THR A 118 -0.42 14.79 -1.29
N PHE A 119 0.38 13.77 -1.58
CA PHE A 119 0.10 12.39 -1.17
C PHE A 119 0.20 12.21 0.36
N LEU A 120 1.21 12.78 1.01
CA LEU A 120 1.34 12.73 2.47
C LEU A 120 0.26 13.53 3.19
N GLY A 121 -0.22 14.63 2.60
CA GLY A 121 -1.30 15.45 3.13
C GLY A 121 -2.68 14.77 3.11
N GLN A 122 -2.83 13.61 2.46
CA GLN A 122 -4.09 12.86 2.45
C GLN A 122 -4.38 12.28 3.84
N ALA A 123 -5.64 12.35 4.26
CA ALA A 123 -6.09 11.75 5.52
C ALA A 123 -5.76 10.25 5.59
N THR A 124 -5.87 9.54 4.48
CA THR A 124 -5.52 8.11 4.38
C THR A 124 -4.04 7.85 4.69
N SER A 125 -3.13 8.70 4.21
CA SER A 125 -1.67 8.53 4.42
C SER A 125 -1.26 8.89 5.85
N ALA A 126 -1.96 9.84 6.47
CA ALA A 126 -1.76 10.14 7.89
C ALA A 126 -2.16 8.97 8.80
N ARG A 127 -3.20 8.24 8.39
CA ARG A 127 -3.87 7.17 9.16
C ARG A 127 -3.33 5.76 8.90
N PHE A 128 -2.92 5.50 7.67
CA PHE A 128 -2.46 4.19 7.20
C PHE A 128 -1.10 4.33 6.53
N TYR A 129 -0.27 3.31 6.69
CA TYR A 129 0.98 3.18 5.99
C TYR A 129 0.76 2.86 4.52
N ARG A 130 1.35 3.68 3.65
CA ARG A 130 1.31 3.53 2.20
C ARG A 130 2.71 3.62 1.62
N LEU A 131 2.97 2.88 0.55
CA LEU A 131 4.24 2.96 -0.16
C LEU A 131 4.40 4.32 -0.86
N PRO A 132 5.64 4.75 -1.16
CA PRO A 132 5.86 6.03 -1.80
C PRO A 132 5.31 6.12 -3.22
N ASP A 133 4.93 7.34 -3.63
CA ASP A 133 4.30 7.62 -4.92
C ASP A 133 5.28 8.11 -5.99
N LEU A 134 6.48 8.58 -5.60
CA LEU A 134 7.52 9.08 -6.52
C LEU A 134 8.63 8.06 -6.82
N GLN A 135 9.06 7.25 -5.84
CA GLN A 135 10.07 6.19 -6.01
C GLN A 135 9.82 4.97 -5.11
N ASP A 136 10.38 3.81 -5.47
CA ASP A 136 10.30 2.64 -4.59
C ASP A 136 11.03 2.90 -3.26
N LEU A 137 10.60 2.24 -2.19
CA LEU A 137 11.42 2.21 -0.98
C LEU A 137 12.79 1.62 -1.29
N PRO A 138 13.84 2.06 -0.58
CA PRO A 138 15.14 1.43 -0.70
C PRO A 138 14.99 -0.07 -0.44
N ASP A 139 15.68 -0.84 -1.27
CA ASP A 139 15.86 -2.28 -1.13
C ASP A 139 14.59 -3.13 -1.32
N SER A 140 13.41 -2.51 -1.46
CA SER A 140 12.11 -3.21 -1.60
C SER A 140 11.84 -3.81 -2.98
N SER A 141 12.78 -3.66 -3.91
CA SER A 141 12.66 -4.11 -5.30
C SER A 141 13.59 -5.31 -5.59
N GLY A 142 14.24 -5.87 -4.57
CA GLY A 142 15.16 -7.00 -4.69
C GLY A 142 14.89 -8.09 -3.65
N PRO A 143 15.63 -9.20 -3.71
CA PRO A 143 15.62 -10.19 -2.64
C PRO A 143 16.07 -9.56 -1.30
N LEU A 144 15.57 -10.09 -0.19
CA LEU A 144 16.01 -9.69 1.14
C LEU A 144 17.52 -9.97 1.31
N GLY A 145 18.31 -8.96 1.71
CA GLY A 145 19.76 -9.09 1.95
C GLY A 145 20.62 -8.95 0.69
N GLU A 146 19.99 -8.76 -0.48
CA GLU A 146 20.72 -8.45 -1.72
C GLU A 146 20.05 -7.28 -2.44
N PRO A 147 20.03 -6.08 -1.81
CA PRO A 147 19.51 -4.91 -2.49
C PRO A 147 20.28 -4.64 -3.76
N ARG A 148 19.55 -4.52 -4.86
CA ARG A 148 20.17 -4.31 -6.16
C ARG A 148 20.55 -2.84 -6.33
N GLN A 149 21.77 -2.59 -6.81
CA GLN A 149 22.13 -1.26 -7.30
C GLN A 149 21.34 -0.97 -8.58
N LYS A 150 20.26 -0.20 -8.43
CA LYS A 150 19.39 0.23 -9.53
C LYS A 150 19.40 1.74 -9.62
N GLY A 151 19.08 2.24 -10.81
CA GLY A 151 18.78 3.66 -10.98
C GLY A 151 17.60 4.11 -10.12
N ILE A 152 17.40 5.42 -10.10
CA ILE A 152 16.28 6.09 -9.43
C ILE A 152 14.99 5.80 -10.21
N GLY A 153 13.96 5.27 -9.54
CA GLY A 153 12.67 4.96 -10.20
C GLY A 153 11.71 4.06 -9.42
N HIS A 154 10.58 3.78 -10.05
CA HIS A 154 9.51 2.92 -9.54
C HIS A 154 9.44 1.60 -10.31
N PHE A 155 10.14 0.59 -9.82
CA PHE A 155 10.21 -0.72 -10.46
C PHE A 155 9.11 -1.66 -9.97
N THR A 156 8.64 -1.49 -8.73
CA THR A 156 7.61 -2.35 -8.13
C THR A 156 6.19 -1.88 -8.39
N LYS A 157 5.99 -0.56 -8.62
CA LYS A 157 4.69 0.08 -8.76
C LYS A 157 3.83 -0.55 -9.88
N LEU A 158 4.38 -0.60 -11.09
CA LEU A 158 3.64 -1.10 -12.26
C LEU A 158 3.34 -2.61 -12.16
N PRO A 159 4.27 -3.49 -11.79
CA PRO A 159 3.96 -4.89 -11.51
C PRO A 159 2.93 -5.08 -10.37
N ARG A 160 3.00 -4.30 -9.28
CA ARG A 160 2.06 -4.36 -8.15
C ARG A 160 0.64 -4.02 -8.59
N TRP A 161 0.50 -2.92 -9.35
CA TRP A 161 -0.76 -2.53 -9.97
C TRP A 161 -1.31 -3.64 -10.88
N ALA A 162 -0.47 -4.20 -11.76
CA ALA A 162 -0.89 -5.24 -12.69
C ALA A 162 -1.32 -6.53 -11.96
N TYR A 163 -0.65 -6.86 -10.86
CA TYR A 163 -1.00 -7.99 -10.01
C TYR A 163 -2.41 -7.85 -9.42
N ASN A 164 -2.81 -6.63 -9.05
CA ASN A 164 -4.16 -6.33 -8.56
C ASN A 164 -5.19 -6.34 -9.70
N ALA A 165 -4.87 -5.72 -10.84
CA ALA A 165 -5.71 -5.74 -12.04
C ALA A 165 -5.98 -7.17 -12.53
N ALA A 166 -4.97 -8.03 -12.62
CA ALA A 166 -5.09 -9.41 -13.09
C ALA A 166 -5.93 -10.34 -12.18
N ARG A 167 -6.21 -9.92 -10.94
CA ARG A 167 -7.09 -10.64 -10.01
C ARG A 167 -8.53 -10.16 -10.06
N THR A 168 -8.75 -8.97 -10.59
CA THR A 168 -10.04 -8.30 -10.56
C THR A 168 -11.11 -9.01 -11.40
N PRO A 169 -10.85 -9.55 -12.61
CA PRO A 169 -11.87 -10.29 -13.36
C PRO A 169 -12.51 -11.45 -12.60
N ARG A 170 -11.77 -12.05 -11.65
CA ARG A 170 -12.28 -13.14 -10.81
C ARG A 170 -13.01 -12.67 -9.55
N ARG A 171 -12.76 -11.43 -9.12
CA ARG A 171 -13.45 -10.74 -8.01
C ARG A 171 -14.70 -10.01 -8.49
N SER A 172 -14.73 -9.70 -9.79
CA SER A 172 -15.70 -8.86 -10.49
C SER A 172 -16.28 -9.60 -11.69
N PRO A 173 -16.98 -10.74 -11.49
CA PRO A 173 -17.40 -11.61 -12.58
C PRO A 173 -18.46 -10.99 -13.51
N THR A 174 -19.06 -9.86 -13.11
CA THR A 174 -20.04 -9.12 -13.92
C THR A 174 -19.40 -8.27 -15.02
N LEU A 175 -18.08 -8.03 -14.96
CA LEU A 175 -17.35 -7.28 -15.98
C LEU A 175 -16.50 -8.21 -16.84
N SER A 176 -16.45 -7.92 -18.14
CA SER A 176 -15.55 -8.64 -19.04
C SER A 176 -14.09 -8.32 -18.75
N VAL A 177 -13.18 -9.25 -19.05
CA VAL A 177 -11.73 -9.02 -18.96
C VAL A 177 -11.33 -7.79 -19.78
N ALA A 178 -11.91 -7.61 -20.98
CA ALA A 178 -11.64 -6.46 -21.84
C ALA A 178 -12.02 -5.12 -21.15
N THR A 179 -13.19 -5.06 -20.51
CA THR A 179 -13.63 -3.88 -19.76
C THR A 179 -12.72 -3.57 -18.58
N ILE A 180 -12.28 -4.60 -17.85
CA ILE A 180 -11.36 -4.41 -16.72
C ILE A 180 -9.99 -3.93 -17.20
N THR A 181 -9.46 -4.49 -18.29
CA THR A 181 -8.21 -4.04 -18.93
C THR A 181 -8.31 -2.58 -19.36
N GLU A 182 -9.42 -2.17 -19.99
CA GLU A 182 -9.64 -0.78 -20.40
C GLU A 182 -9.65 0.18 -19.20
N ILE A 183 -10.40 -0.16 -18.14
CA ILE A 183 -10.43 0.63 -16.90
C ILE A 183 -9.04 0.71 -16.27
N ALA A 184 -8.32 -0.41 -16.21
CA ALA A 184 -6.97 -0.47 -15.66
C ALA A 184 -6.05 0.49 -16.42
N LEU A 185 -5.95 0.37 -17.75
CA LEU A 185 -5.06 1.20 -18.55
C LEU A 185 -5.42 2.69 -18.46
N SER A 186 -6.73 3.02 -18.52
CA SER A 186 -7.21 4.39 -18.44
C SER A 186 -6.89 5.05 -17.08
N THR A 187 -7.15 4.34 -15.98
CA THR A 187 -6.89 4.86 -14.62
C THR A 187 -5.40 4.99 -14.34
N LEU A 188 -4.57 4.05 -14.79
CA LEU A 188 -3.12 4.15 -14.68
C LEU A 188 -2.58 5.36 -15.47
N GLN A 189 -3.05 5.57 -16.71
CA GLN A 189 -2.65 6.74 -17.50
C GLN A 189 -3.04 8.05 -16.81
N GLN A 190 -4.29 8.17 -16.33
CA GLN A 190 -4.77 9.38 -15.65
C GLN A 190 -3.98 9.68 -14.37
N THR A 191 -3.71 8.66 -13.55
CA THR A 191 -2.97 8.83 -12.30
C THR A 191 -1.51 9.21 -12.54
N THR A 192 -0.84 8.56 -13.48
CA THR A 192 0.53 8.92 -13.87
C THR A 192 0.62 10.33 -14.42
N LEU A 193 -0.26 10.72 -15.34
CA LEU A 193 -0.26 12.08 -15.91
C LEU A 193 -0.51 13.16 -14.84
N ARG A 194 -1.42 12.90 -13.90
CA ARG A 194 -1.68 13.81 -12.77
C ARG A 194 -0.43 13.98 -11.91
N LEU A 195 0.24 12.88 -11.57
CA LEU A 195 1.44 12.93 -10.74
C LEU A 195 2.62 13.62 -11.46
N GLN A 196 2.78 13.36 -12.75
CA GLN A 196 3.84 13.99 -13.57
C GLN A 196 3.68 15.50 -13.73
N LYS A 197 2.45 16.01 -13.64
CA LYS A 197 2.19 17.46 -13.75
C LYS A 197 3.01 18.26 -12.73
N ASP A 198 3.10 17.74 -11.50
CA ASP A 198 3.79 18.40 -10.41
C ASP A 198 5.19 17.78 -10.15
N HIS A 199 5.42 16.56 -10.65
CA HIS A 199 6.68 15.82 -10.49
C HIS A 199 7.19 15.23 -11.82
N PRO A 200 7.86 16.03 -12.67
CA PRO A 200 8.34 15.59 -13.99
C PRO A 200 9.37 14.45 -13.95
N SER A 201 9.99 14.18 -12.81
CA SER A 201 10.93 13.07 -12.59
C SER A 201 10.25 11.69 -12.57
N VAL A 202 8.92 11.65 -12.38
CA VAL A 202 8.15 10.40 -12.39
C VAL A 202 8.16 9.81 -13.79
N GLN A 203 8.34 8.49 -13.88
CA GLN A 203 8.36 7.77 -15.15
C GLN A 203 7.04 7.96 -15.91
N PRO A 204 7.10 8.28 -17.22
CA PRO A 204 5.92 8.49 -18.04
C PRO A 204 5.13 7.21 -18.24
N TYR A 205 3.82 7.38 -18.37
CA TYR A 205 2.93 6.26 -18.72
C TYR A 205 3.38 5.62 -20.03
N SER A 206 3.38 4.28 -20.05
CA SER A 206 3.69 3.50 -21.23
C SER A 206 2.68 2.38 -21.44
N VAL A 207 1.98 2.39 -22.59
CA VAL A 207 0.98 1.38 -22.95
C VAL A 207 1.65 0.01 -23.11
N THR A 208 2.84 -0.05 -23.72
CA THR A 208 3.62 -1.30 -23.84
C THR A 208 3.96 -1.86 -22.47
N GLN A 209 4.47 -1.04 -21.57
CA GLN A 209 4.89 -1.50 -20.24
C GLN A 209 3.69 -2.00 -19.43
N ALA A 210 2.57 -1.26 -19.44
CA ALA A 210 1.36 -1.67 -18.75
C ALA A 210 0.78 -2.97 -19.34
N SER A 211 0.74 -3.08 -20.67
CA SER A 211 0.24 -4.28 -21.37
C SER A 211 1.12 -5.50 -21.10
N PHE A 212 2.45 -5.34 -21.08
CA PHE A 212 3.38 -6.40 -20.72
C PHE A 212 3.07 -6.93 -19.33
N TRP A 213 2.96 -6.06 -18.32
CA TRP A 213 2.73 -6.50 -16.95
C TRP A 213 1.35 -7.12 -16.74
N LEU A 214 0.29 -6.63 -17.39
CA LEU A 214 -1.03 -7.27 -17.35
C LEU A 214 -0.98 -8.70 -17.91
N LYS A 215 -0.31 -8.89 -19.05
CA LYS A 215 -0.11 -10.21 -19.67
C LYS A 215 0.77 -11.12 -18.81
N HIS A 216 1.88 -10.59 -18.29
CA HIS A 216 2.79 -11.30 -17.40
C HIS A 216 2.09 -11.78 -16.12
N MET A 217 1.18 -10.96 -15.57
CA MET A 217 0.34 -11.28 -14.41
C MET A 217 -0.89 -12.15 -14.75
N LYS A 218 -1.07 -12.50 -16.03
CA LYS A 218 -2.11 -13.40 -16.53
C LYS A 218 -3.54 -12.90 -16.25
N ILE A 219 -3.82 -11.65 -16.63
CA ILE A 219 -5.16 -11.02 -16.50
C ILE A 219 -6.29 -11.85 -17.13
N ASP A 220 -5.96 -12.61 -18.16
CA ASP A 220 -6.82 -13.40 -19.02
C ASP A 220 -6.82 -14.91 -18.66
N PHE A 221 -6.15 -15.31 -17.58
CA PHE A 221 -6.15 -16.72 -17.16
C PHE A 221 -7.53 -17.17 -16.64
N PRO A 222 -8.14 -18.23 -17.22
CA PRO A 222 -9.49 -18.66 -16.85
C PRO A 222 -9.55 -19.59 -15.64
N GLY A 223 -8.40 -19.95 -15.04
CA GLY A 223 -8.36 -20.96 -13.99
C GLY A 223 -9.07 -20.56 -12.69
N PRO A 224 -9.50 -21.56 -11.89
CA PRO A 224 -10.29 -21.33 -10.70
C PRO A 224 -9.51 -20.58 -9.62
N PHE A 225 -10.16 -19.66 -8.93
CA PHE A 225 -9.69 -19.14 -7.64
C PHE A 225 -10.38 -19.90 -6.53
N THR A 226 -9.62 -20.32 -5.53
CA THR A 226 -10.21 -20.70 -4.25
C THR A 226 -10.88 -19.47 -3.62
N ASN A 227 -11.95 -19.65 -2.84
CA ASN A 227 -12.57 -18.56 -2.08
C ASN A 227 -11.52 -17.80 -1.24
N LYS A 228 -10.54 -18.53 -0.69
CA LYS A 228 -9.39 -17.94 0.03
C LYS A 228 -8.57 -16.98 -0.84
N GLN A 229 -8.35 -17.28 -2.12
CA GLN A 229 -7.58 -16.41 -3.03
C GLN A 229 -8.38 -15.19 -3.51
N ARG A 230 -9.70 -15.31 -3.65
CA ARG A 230 -10.58 -14.20 -4.06
C ARG A 230 -10.48 -13.03 -3.05
N TYR A 231 -10.25 -13.36 -1.77
CA TYR A 231 -10.32 -12.40 -0.66
C TYR A 231 -9.01 -12.15 0.08
N ARG A 232 -7.88 -12.75 -0.35
CA ARG A 232 -6.57 -12.43 0.21
C ARG A 232 -6.19 -10.96 -0.08
N LEU A 233 -5.51 -10.35 0.90
CA LEU A 233 -4.83 -9.06 0.77
C LEU A 233 -3.86 -9.07 -0.41
N ASN A 234 -3.49 -7.87 -0.88
CA ASN A 234 -2.45 -7.74 -1.90
C ASN A 234 -1.09 -8.13 -1.30
N GLY A 235 -0.72 -9.41 -1.41
CA GLY A 235 0.58 -9.92 -0.96
C GLY A 235 1.69 -9.80 -2.00
N PHE A 236 1.55 -8.90 -2.99
CA PHE A 236 2.54 -8.75 -4.08
C PHE A 236 3.96 -8.56 -3.53
N ASP A 237 4.12 -7.67 -2.55
CA ASP A 237 5.41 -7.31 -1.94
C ASP A 237 6.11 -8.49 -1.29
N VAL A 238 5.35 -9.27 -0.52
CA VAL A 238 5.81 -10.52 0.08
C VAL A 238 6.23 -11.52 -1.00
N PHE A 239 5.43 -11.66 -2.07
CA PHE A 239 5.78 -12.57 -3.17
C PHE A 239 7.04 -12.13 -3.92
N VAL A 240 7.25 -10.83 -4.12
CA VAL A 240 8.50 -10.32 -4.71
C VAL A 240 9.69 -10.65 -3.80
N ALA A 241 9.57 -10.40 -2.50
CA ALA A 241 10.62 -10.71 -1.53
C ALA A 241 10.94 -12.22 -1.43
N GLN A 242 9.96 -13.08 -1.73
CA GLN A 242 10.08 -14.55 -1.77
C GLN A 242 10.56 -15.12 -3.10
N GLY A 243 10.73 -14.29 -4.14
CA GLY A 243 11.14 -14.80 -5.45
C GLY A 243 10.02 -15.28 -6.34
N GLY A 244 8.77 -15.03 -5.94
CA GLY A 244 7.59 -15.38 -6.71
C GLY A 244 7.42 -14.58 -8.00
N PHE A 245 8.00 -13.37 -8.07
CA PHE A 245 7.99 -12.54 -9.27
C PHE A 245 9.36 -11.93 -9.54
N ASP A 246 9.79 -12.00 -10.81
CA ASP A 246 10.89 -11.21 -11.30
C ASP A 246 10.38 -9.89 -11.87
N ILE A 247 10.64 -8.79 -11.15
CA ILE A 247 10.24 -7.44 -11.57
C ILE A 247 11.04 -6.92 -12.77
N TRP A 248 12.03 -7.69 -13.27
CA TRP A 248 12.80 -7.42 -14.49
C TRP A 248 12.49 -8.37 -15.63
N ALA A 249 11.44 -9.20 -15.51
CA ALA A 249 11.07 -10.15 -16.54
C ALA A 249 10.89 -9.52 -17.93
N TRP A 250 10.58 -8.21 -18.00
CA TRP A 250 10.49 -7.46 -19.25
C TRP A 250 11.81 -7.43 -20.05
N ALA A 251 12.96 -7.45 -19.38
CA ALA A 251 14.28 -7.30 -20.01
C ALA A 251 14.66 -8.51 -20.89
N ALA A 252 13.97 -9.64 -20.71
CA ALA A 252 14.10 -10.78 -21.61
C ALA A 252 13.38 -10.55 -22.96
N HIS A 253 12.38 -9.67 -22.98
CA HIS A 253 11.46 -9.47 -24.11
C HIS A 253 11.65 -8.13 -24.81
N TYR A 254 12.12 -7.11 -24.10
CA TYR A 254 12.24 -5.75 -24.64
C TYR A 254 13.63 -5.17 -24.43
N SER A 255 14.22 -4.61 -25.48
CA SER A 255 15.41 -3.79 -25.35
C SER A 255 15.08 -2.48 -24.63
N PRO A 256 16.01 -1.86 -23.87
CA PRO A 256 15.79 -0.56 -23.25
C PRO A 256 15.35 0.52 -24.26
N LYS A 257 15.87 0.44 -25.50
CA LYS A 257 15.51 1.37 -26.58
C LYS A 257 14.02 1.29 -26.92
N LEU A 258 13.44 0.09 -27.03
CA LEU A 258 12.01 -0.08 -27.30
C LEU A 258 11.18 0.21 -26.05
N TRP A 259 11.60 -0.31 -24.90
CA TRP A 259 10.90 -0.19 -23.61
C TRP A 259 10.62 1.27 -23.20
N ASP A 260 11.59 2.17 -23.43
CA ASP A 260 11.52 3.59 -23.06
C ASP A 260 11.13 4.51 -24.23
N SER A 261 10.88 3.95 -25.42
CA SER A 261 10.54 4.69 -26.64
C SER A 261 9.25 5.52 -26.50
N MET A 262 9.12 6.57 -27.33
CA MET A 262 7.88 7.34 -27.39
C MET A 262 6.72 6.52 -27.96
N GLU A 263 7.03 5.65 -28.91
CA GLU A 263 6.09 4.73 -29.55
C GLU A 263 5.48 3.76 -28.53
N ALA A 264 6.29 3.24 -27.60
CA ALA A 264 5.81 2.41 -26.50
C ALA A 264 4.80 3.12 -25.58
N ARG A 265 4.85 4.46 -25.54
CA ARG A 265 3.91 5.27 -24.75
C ARG A 265 2.55 5.43 -25.38
N ILE A 266 2.47 5.29 -26.71
CA ILE A 266 1.26 5.57 -27.48
C ILE A 266 0.50 4.28 -27.77
N ALA A 267 1.20 3.19 -28.08
CA ALA A 267 0.61 1.93 -28.50
C ALA A 267 1.39 0.73 -27.94
N PRO A 268 0.73 -0.43 -27.74
CA PRO A 268 1.43 -1.64 -27.35
C PRO A 268 2.35 -2.10 -28.49
N LEU A 269 3.63 -2.26 -28.19
CA LEU A 269 4.64 -2.77 -29.11
C LEU A 269 4.95 -4.23 -28.81
N GLU A 270 5.18 -5.00 -29.87
CA GLU A 270 5.65 -6.38 -29.76
C GLU A 270 7.10 -6.44 -29.23
N PRO A 271 7.45 -7.50 -28.47
CA PRO A 271 8.83 -7.79 -28.06
C PRO A 271 9.83 -7.71 -29.22
N ASP A 272 10.95 -7.04 -29.02
CA ASP A 272 12.10 -7.03 -29.95
C ASP A 272 13.20 -8.02 -29.56
N LEU A 273 13.05 -8.70 -28.41
CA LEU A 273 13.92 -9.77 -27.95
C LEU A 273 13.15 -11.11 -27.88
N ASP A 274 13.88 -12.21 -27.90
CA ASP A 274 13.33 -13.56 -28.03
C ASP A 274 12.84 -14.20 -26.72
N GLY A 275 12.97 -13.51 -25.59
CA GLY A 275 12.60 -14.04 -24.27
C GLY A 275 13.58 -15.06 -23.70
N THR A 276 14.68 -15.36 -24.38
CA THR A 276 15.68 -16.36 -23.95
C THR A 276 16.75 -15.77 -23.05
N LEU A 277 16.89 -14.44 -23.07
CA LEU A 277 17.70 -13.68 -22.13
C LEU A 277 17.26 -14.09 -20.72
N LYS A 278 18.13 -14.87 -20.06
CA LYS A 278 17.95 -15.14 -18.64
C LYS A 278 17.98 -13.78 -17.97
N SER A 279 16.94 -13.51 -17.19
CA SER A 279 17.04 -12.44 -16.21
C SER A 279 18.35 -12.64 -15.47
N GLU A 280 19.11 -11.57 -15.27
CA GLU A 280 20.30 -11.57 -14.40
C GLU A 280 19.95 -12.02 -12.97
N VAL A 281 18.65 -12.15 -12.71
CA VAL A 281 18.02 -12.62 -11.51
C VAL A 281 17.55 -14.07 -11.69
N MET A 282 18.31 -15.00 -11.13
CA MET A 282 17.76 -16.31 -10.81
C MET A 282 17.27 -16.24 -9.36
N TRP A 283 15.95 -16.30 -9.16
CA TRP A 283 15.29 -16.39 -7.83
C TRP A 283 15.35 -15.09 -7.01
N CYS A 284 14.20 -14.43 -6.78
CA CYS A 284 14.15 -13.27 -5.87
C CYS A 284 13.84 -13.65 -4.40
N GLY A 285 14.35 -14.77 -3.86
CA GLY A 285 14.12 -15.10 -2.44
C GLY A 285 14.83 -16.35 -1.91
N MET A 286 14.96 -16.43 -0.59
CA MET A 286 15.43 -17.65 0.10
C MET A 286 14.37 -18.78 0.03
N PRO A 287 14.78 -20.06 -0.07
CA PRO A 287 13.85 -21.20 -0.11
C PRO A 287 12.94 -21.32 1.14
N ASP A 288 13.26 -20.65 2.24
CA ASP A 288 12.48 -20.64 3.48
C ASP A 288 11.44 -19.50 3.50
N GLY A 289 10.38 -19.64 2.69
CA GLY A 289 9.38 -18.59 2.44
C GLY A 289 8.67 -18.01 3.67
N PHE A 290 8.58 -18.73 4.80
CA PHE A 290 7.94 -18.23 6.03
C PHE A 290 8.75 -17.11 6.70
N TYR A 291 10.08 -17.25 6.75
CA TYR A 291 10.95 -16.24 7.35
C TYR A 291 10.98 -14.94 6.53
N VAL A 292 10.95 -15.09 5.20
CA VAL A 292 10.94 -13.97 4.25
C VAL A 292 9.67 -13.14 4.37
N GLU A 293 8.50 -13.76 4.52
CA GLU A 293 7.23 -13.05 4.73
C GLU A 293 7.29 -12.20 6.00
N GLY A 294 7.75 -12.79 7.11
CA GLY A 294 7.93 -12.07 8.37
C GLY A 294 8.92 -10.91 8.24
N ALA A 295 10.06 -11.11 7.58
CA ALA A 295 11.06 -10.07 7.41
C ALA A 295 10.58 -8.91 6.51
N ALA A 296 9.94 -9.19 5.37
CA ALA A 296 9.44 -8.15 4.46
C ALA A 296 8.38 -7.25 5.14
N LYS A 297 7.44 -7.86 5.87
CA LYS A 297 6.41 -7.10 6.60
C LYS A 297 7.01 -6.26 7.70
N ARG A 298 7.89 -6.86 8.51
CA ARG A 298 8.49 -6.13 9.62
C ARG A 298 9.33 -4.93 9.12
N ARG A 299 9.90 -4.98 7.89
CA ARG A 299 10.61 -3.88 7.21
C ARG A 299 9.74 -2.78 6.61
N GLY A 300 8.41 -2.92 6.68
CA GLY A 300 7.51 -1.98 6.05
C GLY A 300 7.48 -2.10 4.52
N TRP A 301 7.75 -3.27 3.95
CA TRP A 301 7.61 -3.45 2.49
C TRP A 301 6.16 -3.72 2.07
N GLU A 302 5.33 -4.21 2.99
CA GLU A 302 3.90 -4.41 2.77
C GLU A 302 3.11 -3.22 3.31
N PRO A 303 2.44 -2.42 2.46
CA PRO A 303 1.62 -1.32 2.93
C PRO A 303 0.31 -1.82 3.56
N GLU A 304 -0.30 -0.98 4.40
CA GLU A 304 -1.64 -1.23 4.92
C GLU A 304 -2.71 -0.93 3.88
N VAL A 305 -2.45 0.07 3.01
CA VAL A 305 -3.35 0.51 1.95
C VAL A 305 -2.56 0.70 0.64
N GLY A 306 -3.16 0.30 -0.49
CA GLY A 306 -2.52 0.37 -1.80
C GLY A 306 -2.18 1.79 -2.29
N GLY A 307 -1.41 1.83 -3.38
CA GLY A 307 -1.05 3.08 -4.08
C GLY A 307 -2.25 3.80 -4.71
N GLU A 308 -2.05 5.02 -5.21
CA GLU A 308 -3.13 5.78 -5.86
C GLU A 308 -3.67 5.06 -7.10
N GLU A 309 -2.81 4.48 -7.93
CA GLU A 309 -3.17 3.75 -9.13
C GLU A 309 -4.02 2.50 -8.82
N GLU A 310 -3.78 1.84 -7.69
CA GLU A 310 -4.56 0.68 -7.25
C GLU A 310 -5.94 1.10 -6.75
N ILE A 311 -6.00 2.14 -5.91
CA ILE A 311 -7.26 2.65 -5.36
C ILE A 311 -8.14 3.22 -6.47
N GLN A 312 -7.58 4.03 -7.37
CA GLN A 312 -8.31 4.64 -8.48
C GLN A 312 -8.86 3.57 -9.43
N PHE A 313 -8.06 2.53 -9.72
CA PHE A 313 -8.51 1.38 -10.50
C PHE A 313 -9.67 0.65 -9.81
N LEU A 314 -9.53 0.28 -8.54
CA LEU A 314 -10.58 -0.45 -7.81
C LEU A 314 -11.86 0.38 -7.65
N ALA A 315 -11.76 1.69 -7.42
CA ALA A 315 -12.90 2.60 -7.36
C ALA A 315 -13.61 2.69 -8.71
N ALA A 316 -12.86 2.80 -9.83
CA ALA A 316 -13.44 2.83 -11.16
C ALA A 316 -14.14 1.51 -11.53
N VAL A 317 -13.57 0.37 -11.13
CA VAL A 317 -14.21 -0.94 -11.26
C VAL A 317 -15.51 -0.98 -10.46
N ALA A 318 -15.49 -0.57 -9.19
CA ALA A 318 -16.68 -0.59 -8.34
C ALA A 318 -17.82 0.25 -8.93
N VAL A 319 -17.50 1.46 -9.43
CA VAL A 319 -18.47 2.33 -10.12
C VAL A 319 -19.03 1.65 -11.37
N LYS A 320 -18.18 1.02 -12.19
CA LYS A 320 -18.62 0.35 -13.42
C LYS A 320 -19.54 -0.83 -13.10
N GLU A 321 -19.23 -1.61 -12.07
CA GLU A 321 -20.03 -2.74 -11.62
C GLU A 321 -21.40 -2.31 -11.13
N THR A 322 -21.47 -1.25 -10.31
CA THR A 322 -22.73 -0.84 -9.68
C THR A 322 -23.57 0.12 -10.52
N GLY A 323 -22.98 0.77 -11.52
CA GLY A 323 -23.60 1.84 -12.31
C GLY A 323 -24.77 1.41 -13.22
N SER A 324 -25.20 0.15 -13.19
CA SER A 324 -26.38 -0.31 -13.95
C SER A 324 -27.30 -1.21 -13.14
N ILE A 325 -27.11 -1.26 -11.82
CA ILE A 325 -27.78 -2.20 -10.95
C ILE A 325 -28.77 -1.46 -10.06
N GLU A 326 -30.00 -1.96 -9.99
CA GLU A 326 -30.99 -1.48 -9.03
C GLU A 326 -30.59 -1.90 -7.61
N MET A 327 -30.82 -1.02 -6.63
CA MET A 327 -30.42 -1.25 -5.24
C MET A 327 -31.08 -2.49 -4.59
N SER A 328 -32.20 -2.98 -5.14
CA SER A 328 -32.85 -4.24 -4.76
C SER A 328 -32.08 -5.48 -5.20
N ASN A 329 -31.21 -5.35 -6.21
CA ASN A 329 -30.53 -6.46 -6.92
C ASN A 329 -29.04 -6.53 -6.59
N LEU A 330 -28.60 -5.96 -5.46
CA LEU A 330 -27.20 -6.03 -5.03
C LEU A 330 -26.80 -7.48 -4.68
N ASP A 331 -25.88 -8.04 -5.47
CA ASP A 331 -25.11 -9.24 -5.11
C ASP A 331 -24.07 -8.94 -4.00
N TYR A 332 -24.39 -9.34 -2.77
CA TYR A 332 -23.50 -9.15 -1.60
C TYR A 332 -22.30 -10.11 -1.54
N GLY A 333 -22.13 -11.01 -2.52
CA GLY A 333 -20.85 -11.69 -2.75
C GLY A 333 -19.79 -10.73 -3.31
N MET A 334 -20.22 -9.68 -4.01
CA MET A 334 -19.35 -8.71 -4.67
C MET A 334 -19.02 -7.52 -3.76
N ARG A 335 -17.74 -7.12 -3.73
CA ARG A 335 -17.25 -6.08 -2.81
C ARG A 335 -17.87 -4.70 -3.09
N SER A 336 -17.94 -4.32 -4.36
CA SER A 336 -18.51 -3.04 -4.79
C SER A 336 -19.98 -2.90 -4.39
N HIS A 337 -20.74 -3.98 -4.50
CA HIS A 337 -22.14 -4.04 -4.10
C HIS A 337 -22.32 -3.97 -2.59
N MET A 338 -21.49 -4.69 -1.82
CA MET A 338 -21.48 -4.59 -0.36
C MET A 338 -21.21 -3.14 0.08
N LEU A 339 -20.18 -2.51 -0.46
CA LEU A 339 -19.81 -1.12 -0.14
C LEU A 339 -20.94 -0.15 -0.49
N LEU A 340 -21.56 -0.31 -1.67
CA LEU A 340 -22.70 0.51 -2.04
C LEU A 340 -23.92 0.29 -1.12
N GLY A 341 -24.14 -0.94 -0.66
CA GLY A 341 -25.15 -1.28 0.34
C GLY A 341 -24.90 -0.60 1.69
N VAL A 342 -23.65 -0.62 2.17
CA VAL A 342 -23.25 0.08 3.43
C VAL A 342 -23.48 1.58 3.29
N ILE A 343 -23.06 2.19 2.17
CA ILE A 343 -23.26 3.63 1.93
C ILE A 343 -24.76 3.95 1.91
N ARG A 344 -25.59 3.16 1.20
CA ARG A 344 -27.04 3.38 1.20
C ARG A 344 -27.62 3.30 2.60
N ALA A 345 -27.22 2.32 3.41
CA ALA A 345 -27.76 2.14 4.75
C ALA A 345 -27.54 3.37 5.67
N ALA A 346 -26.53 4.20 5.39
CA ALA A 346 -26.29 5.45 6.13
C ALA A 346 -27.39 6.52 5.90
N PHE A 347 -28.16 6.42 4.82
CA PHE A 347 -29.26 7.33 4.48
C PHE A 347 -30.64 6.84 4.96
N GLU A 348 -30.73 5.62 5.49
CA GLU A 348 -32.01 5.03 5.90
C GLU A 348 -32.39 5.49 7.31
N THR A 349 -33.68 5.68 7.59
CA THR A 349 -34.17 6.12 8.91
C THR A 349 -34.19 4.99 9.94
N GLU A 350 -34.47 3.75 9.50
CA GLU A 350 -34.38 2.52 10.32
C GLU A 350 -32.99 1.89 10.16
N ARG A 351 -31.92 2.63 10.51
CA ARG A 351 -30.51 2.24 10.27
C ARG A 351 -30.19 0.84 10.79
N GLU A 352 -30.53 0.55 12.04
CA GLU A 352 -30.22 -0.73 12.70
C GLU A 352 -30.85 -1.92 11.95
N LYS A 353 -32.09 -1.78 11.50
CA LYS A 353 -32.77 -2.83 10.73
C LYS A 353 -32.12 -3.06 9.37
N HIS A 354 -31.66 -2.00 8.70
CA HIS A 354 -30.95 -2.11 7.43
C HIS A 354 -29.57 -2.75 7.59
N VAL A 355 -28.88 -2.50 8.71
CA VAL A 355 -27.64 -3.21 9.05
C VAL A 355 -27.89 -4.68 9.25
N GLU A 356 -28.91 -5.05 10.01
CA GLU A 356 -29.22 -6.45 10.28
C GLU A 356 -29.62 -7.18 9.00
N ASP A 357 -30.37 -6.54 8.09
CA ASP A 357 -30.64 -7.09 6.75
C ASP A 357 -29.36 -7.23 5.92
N LEU A 358 -28.51 -6.19 5.89
CA LEU A 358 -27.24 -6.20 5.17
C LEU A 358 -26.30 -7.30 5.68
N LYS A 359 -26.14 -7.41 7.01
CA LYS A 359 -25.36 -8.44 7.69
C LYS A 359 -25.84 -9.83 7.29
N ARG A 360 -27.15 -10.10 7.41
CA ARG A 360 -27.75 -11.37 7.01
C ARG A 360 -27.42 -11.70 5.55
N ARG A 361 -27.65 -10.76 4.62
CA ARG A 361 -27.41 -10.99 3.19
C ARG A 361 -25.94 -11.25 2.86
N ILE A 362 -25.01 -10.56 3.54
CA ILE A 362 -23.57 -10.80 3.37
C ILE A 362 -23.17 -12.19 3.88
N VAL A 363 -23.68 -12.60 5.06
CA VAL A 363 -23.42 -13.92 5.64
C VAL A 363 -23.97 -15.03 4.73
N GLU A 364 -25.19 -14.86 4.23
CA GLU A 364 -25.84 -15.80 3.30
C GLU A 364 -25.09 -15.91 1.96
N ALA A 365 -24.55 -14.80 1.44
CA ALA A 365 -23.90 -14.77 0.14
C ALA A 365 -22.56 -15.54 0.10
N ASP A 366 -21.85 -15.66 1.23
CA ASP A 366 -20.44 -16.11 1.17
C ASP A 366 -19.91 -16.83 2.43
N SER A 367 -20.78 -17.54 3.17
CA SER A 367 -20.42 -18.47 4.27
C SER A 367 -19.42 -17.89 5.28
N TYR A 368 -19.67 -16.67 5.74
CA TYR A 368 -18.78 -15.97 6.67
C TYR A 368 -19.19 -16.10 8.13
N ASP A 369 -18.21 -15.84 9.00
CA ASP A 369 -18.43 -15.62 10.42
C ASP A 369 -19.18 -14.30 10.62
N GLU A 370 -20.37 -14.37 11.21
CA GLU A 370 -21.26 -13.25 11.44
C GLU A 370 -20.61 -12.13 12.26
N SER A 371 -19.76 -12.46 13.24
CA SER A 371 -19.13 -11.45 14.11
C SER A 371 -18.15 -10.59 13.32
N LYS A 372 -17.45 -11.18 12.34
CA LYS A 372 -16.54 -10.45 11.44
C LYS A 372 -17.29 -9.56 10.46
N VAL A 373 -18.46 -10.03 10.01
CA VAL A 373 -19.34 -9.24 9.14
C VAL A 373 -19.83 -7.99 9.86
N GLU A 374 -20.32 -8.16 11.08
CA GLU A 374 -20.80 -7.06 11.91
C GLU A 374 -19.70 -6.05 12.23
N GLN A 375 -18.51 -6.53 12.63
CA GLN A 375 -17.36 -5.69 12.91
C GLN A 375 -17.03 -4.81 11.69
N TRP A 376 -16.86 -5.40 10.51
CA TRP A 376 -16.46 -4.59 9.36
C TRP A 376 -17.56 -3.66 8.82
N ILE A 377 -18.85 -3.98 9.01
CA ILE A 377 -19.93 -3.01 8.69
C ILE A 377 -19.80 -1.77 9.59
N ARG A 378 -19.59 -1.96 10.90
CA ARG A 378 -19.40 -0.85 11.84
C ARG A 378 -18.18 0.00 11.47
N GLU A 379 -17.08 -0.68 11.16
CA GLU A 379 -15.82 -0.09 10.72
C GLU A 379 -15.96 0.71 9.42
N ALA A 380 -16.62 0.16 8.41
CA ALA A 380 -16.89 0.85 7.16
C ALA A 380 -17.79 2.07 7.39
N TRP A 381 -18.76 1.98 8.29
CA TRP A 381 -19.63 3.10 8.64
C TRP A 381 -18.94 4.25 9.34
N MET A 382 -18.04 3.99 10.28
CA MET A 382 -17.25 5.07 10.92
C MET A 382 -16.48 5.91 9.90
N VAL A 383 -16.16 5.33 8.75
CA VAL A 383 -15.49 5.99 7.63
C VAL A 383 -16.48 6.70 6.70
N ILE A 384 -17.62 6.07 6.41
CA ILE A 384 -18.60 6.55 5.44
C ILE A 384 -19.49 7.67 6.01
N GLU A 385 -19.89 7.57 7.27
CA GLU A 385 -20.87 8.49 7.89
C GLU A 385 -20.48 9.97 7.76
N PRO A 386 -19.23 10.38 8.07
CA PRO A 386 -18.81 11.77 7.88
C PRO A 386 -18.86 12.25 6.42
N CYS A 387 -18.70 11.34 5.45
CA CYS A 387 -18.74 11.67 4.03
C CYS A 387 -20.17 11.94 3.52
N VAL A 388 -21.18 11.41 4.20
CA VAL A 388 -22.59 11.51 3.79
C VAL A 388 -23.43 12.38 4.73
N GLU A 389 -22.87 12.83 5.85
CA GLU A 389 -23.57 13.64 6.86
C GLU A 389 -24.13 14.95 6.29
N ASN A 390 -23.44 15.53 5.30
CA ASN A 390 -23.90 16.73 4.59
C ASN A 390 -24.94 16.45 3.49
N LEU A 391 -25.27 15.19 3.24
CA LEU A 391 -26.25 14.76 2.24
C LEU A 391 -27.51 14.25 2.97
N GLU A 392 -28.54 15.09 3.05
CA GLU A 392 -29.80 14.74 3.74
C GLU A 392 -30.56 13.59 3.06
N VAL A 393 -30.30 13.35 1.77
CA VAL A 393 -31.07 12.39 0.95
C VAL A 393 -30.14 11.57 0.06
N TRP A 394 -30.47 10.28 -0.08
CA TRP A 394 -29.82 9.38 -1.02
C TRP A 394 -29.89 9.94 -2.45
N PRO A 395 -28.78 10.01 -3.22
CA PRO A 395 -28.82 10.62 -4.54
C PRO A 395 -29.82 9.94 -5.48
N ALA A 396 -30.56 10.73 -6.25
CA ALA A 396 -31.66 10.24 -7.07
C ALA A 396 -31.18 9.54 -8.35
N THR A 397 -30.10 10.05 -8.96
CA THR A 397 -29.57 9.55 -10.23
C THR A 397 -28.49 8.49 -10.02
N ILE A 398 -28.26 7.65 -11.03
CA ILE A 398 -27.19 6.65 -11.00
C ILE A 398 -25.82 7.35 -11.05
N GLU A 399 -25.73 8.45 -11.79
CA GLU A 399 -24.55 9.26 -11.98
C GLU A 399 -24.08 9.87 -10.65
N ASP A 400 -25.00 10.45 -9.87
CA ASP A 400 -24.67 11.05 -8.58
C ASP A 400 -24.25 9.97 -7.55
N ARG A 401 -24.93 8.82 -7.53
CA ARG A 401 -24.54 7.67 -6.69
C ARG A 401 -23.16 7.16 -7.06
N SER A 402 -22.87 7.06 -8.36
CA SER A 402 -21.58 6.64 -8.89
C SER A 402 -20.48 7.64 -8.53
N GLY A 403 -20.77 8.94 -8.61
CA GLY A 403 -19.89 10.02 -8.17
C GLY A 403 -19.58 9.95 -6.68
N LEU A 404 -20.62 9.78 -5.85
CA LEU A 404 -20.48 9.62 -4.40
C LEU A 404 -19.65 8.39 -4.02
N LEU A 405 -19.98 7.22 -4.60
CA LEU A 405 -19.24 5.98 -4.39
C LEU A 405 -17.76 6.17 -4.77
N ARG A 406 -17.50 6.77 -5.93
CA ARG A 406 -16.12 7.02 -6.39
C ARG A 406 -15.35 7.89 -5.42
N HIS A 407 -15.94 9.00 -4.97
CA HIS A 407 -15.29 9.96 -4.07
C HIS A 407 -14.96 9.30 -2.72
N ILE A 408 -15.94 8.63 -2.10
CA ILE A 408 -15.75 7.92 -0.83
C ILE A 408 -14.62 6.89 -0.96
N LEU A 409 -14.61 6.08 -2.02
CA LEU A 409 -13.64 5.00 -2.18
C LEU A 409 -12.22 5.50 -2.48
N ILE A 410 -12.08 6.62 -3.20
CA ILE A 410 -10.77 7.23 -3.48
C ILE A 410 -10.15 7.77 -2.19
N ASP A 411 -10.94 8.47 -1.38
CA ASP A 411 -10.46 9.09 -0.15
C ASP A 411 -10.30 8.07 0.99
N ASN A 412 -10.94 6.91 0.85
CA ASN A 412 -10.95 5.85 1.85
C ASN A 412 -10.58 4.49 1.26
N GLY A 413 -9.40 4.41 0.64
CA GLY A 413 -8.88 3.18 0.02
C GLY A 413 -8.82 1.96 0.96
N GLN A 414 -8.76 2.16 2.28
CA GLN A 414 -8.85 1.09 3.27
C GLN A 414 -10.16 0.29 3.19
N LEU A 415 -11.24 0.86 2.64
CA LEU A 415 -12.50 0.17 2.39
C LEU A 415 -12.36 -1.00 1.40
N PHE A 416 -11.25 -1.05 0.63
CA PHE A 416 -10.90 -2.20 -0.20
C PHE A 416 -10.18 -3.32 0.56
N GLY A 417 -9.70 -3.08 1.79
CA GLY A 417 -9.33 -4.14 2.72
C GLY A 417 -10.59 -4.90 3.16
N ARG A 418 -10.68 -6.22 2.89
CA ARG A 418 -11.74 -7.07 3.48
C ARG A 418 -11.31 -7.62 4.85
N TRP A 419 -12.16 -8.46 5.44
CA TRP A 419 -12.18 -9.20 6.74
C TRP A 419 -10.88 -9.73 7.39
N LYS A 420 -9.71 -9.42 6.84
CA LYS A 420 -8.43 -9.58 7.51
C LYS A 420 -7.66 -8.29 7.27
N LEU A 421 -7.80 -7.37 8.21
CA LEU A 421 -6.87 -6.26 8.32
C LEU A 421 -5.47 -6.82 8.55
N SER A 422 -4.45 -6.05 8.17
CA SER A 422 -3.11 -6.39 8.63
C SER A 422 -3.16 -6.50 10.16
N ALA A 423 -2.51 -7.51 10.73
CA ALA A 423 -2.35 -7.61 12.18
C ALA A 423 -1.65 -6.36 12.76
N THR A 424 -1.00 -5.57 11.90
CA THR A 424 -0.31 -4.32 12.20
C THR A 424 -1.21 -3.08 12.12
N SER A 425 -2.43 -3.22 11.58
CA SER A 425 -3.37 -2.10 11.44
C SER A 425 -4.08 -1.84 12.75
N LYS A 426 -3.75 -0.70 13.36
CA LYS A 426 -4.32 -0.25 14.63
C LYS A 426 -5.56 0.61 14.47
N GLU A 427 -5.76 1.16 13.29
CA GLU A 427 -6.89 2.04 13.01
C GLU A 427 -8.13 1.26 12.56
N PHE A 428 -8.63 0.44 13.48
CA PHE A 428 -10.06 0.37 13.74
C PHE A 428 -10.41 0.51 15.23
N ASP A 429 -9.41 0.79 16.09
CA ASP A 429 -9.64 1.22 17.47
C ASP A 429 -9.29 2.71 17.57
N PHE A 430 -10.31 3.56 17.48
CA PHE A 430 -10.24 5.02 17.49
C PHE A 430 -9.75 5.56 18.86
N GLN A 431 -8.47 5.38 19.19
CA GLN A 431 -7.80 6.10 20.27
C GLN A 431 -6.63 6.94 19.75
N LEU A 432 -6.91 7.79 18.78
CA LEU A 432 -6.07 8.97 18.57
C LEU A 432 -6.77 10.15 19.22
N LYS A 433 -6.20 10.63 20.33
CA LYS A 433 -6.67 11.82 21.03
C LYS A 433 -6.75 12.99 20.05
N PRO A 434 -7.71 13.93 20.23
CA PRO A 434 -7.82 15.11 19.37
C PRO A 434 -6.49 15.86 19.31
N LYS A 435 -6.19 16.45 18.14
CA LYS A 435 -5.16 17.48 18.04
C LYS A 435 -5.53 18.63 18.99
N GLU A 436 -4.75 18.82 20.05
CA GLU A 436 -4.66 20.11 20.74
C GLU A 436 -3.79 21.08 19.93
#